data_AF-A0A1H9VJE4-F1
#
_entry.id   AF-A0A1H9VJE4-F1
#
_cell.length_a   1.000
_cell.length_b   1.000
_cell.length_c   1.000
_cell.angle_alpha   90.00
_cell.angle_beta   90.00
_cell.angle_gamma   90.00
#
_symmetry.space_group_name_H-M   'P 1'
#
loop_
_entity.id
_entity.type
_entity.pdbx_description
1 polymer ?
#
loop_
_entity_poly.entity_id
_entity_poly.type
_entity_poly.pdbx_seq_one_letter_code
_entity_poly.pdbx_strand_id
1 'polypeptide(L)' 'MRDPYLYEDVPVLINKLGIKDQNLLDSAEADYVVFRMKEVAQNKLDGDYHTEHFFKVHEYVFQDLFEWAGQPRNISIY' A
#
# COMPACT_ATOMS: atom_id res chain seq x y z
N MET A 1 -17.70 -7.55 -11.45
CA MET A 1 -16.33 -8.11 -11.49
C MET A 1 -15.83 -8.09 -10.06
N ARG A 2 -15.33 -9.22 -9.53
CA ARG A 2 -14.80 -9.24 -8.17
C ARG A 2 -13.42 -8.57 -8.17
N ASP A 3 -13.16 -7.72 -7.19
CA ASP A 3 -11.88 -7.03 -7.08
C ASP A 3 -10.76 -8.07 -6.79
N PRO A 4 -9.73 -8.20 -7.65
CA PRO A 4 -8.69 -9.20 -7.51
C PRO A 4 -7.76 -8.92 -6.33
N TYR A 5 -7.83 -7.72 -5.74
CA TYR A 5 -7.01 -7.35 -4.58
C TYR A 5 -7.67 -7.75 -3.25
N LEU A 6 -8.89 -8.27 -3.25
CA LEU A 6 -9.60 -8.71 -2.04
C LEU A 6 -9.48 -10.21 -1.81
N TYR A 7 -9.56 -10.64 -0.55
CA TYR A 7 -9.70 -12.05 -0.22
C TYR A 7 -11.02 -12.66 -0.77
N GLU A 8 -11.00 -13.98 -0.99
CA GLU A 8 -12.16 -14.72 -1.50
C GLU A 8 -13.30 -14.87 -0.49
N ASP A 9 -13.02 -14.71 0.79
CA ASP A 9 -13.96 -14.91 1.90
C ASP A 9 -14.37 -13.60 2.59
N VAL A 10 -13.54 -12.55 2.53
CA VAL A 10 -13.78 -11.27 3.20
C VAL A 10 -13.50 -10.09 2.28
N PRO A 11 -14.20 -8.95 2.44
CA PRO A 11 -13.95 -7.73 1.67
C PRO A 11 -12.74 -6.95 2.20
N VAL A 12 -11.62 -7.63 2.44
CA VAL A 12 -10.37 -7.04 2.95
C VAL A 12 -9.26 -7.24 1.92
N LEU A 13 -8.40 -6.24 1.77
CA LEU A 13 -7.27 -6.28 0.83
C LEU A 13 -6.27 -7.37 1.21
N ILE A 14 -5.81 -8.12 0.21
CA ILE A 14 -4.75 -9.11 0.35
C ILE A 14 -3.48 -8.36 0.76
N ASN A 15 -2.95 -8.73 1.92
CA ASN A 15 -1.79 -8.11 2.53
C ASN A 15 -0.78 -9.19 2.97
N LYS A 16 0.48 -8.79 3.09
CA LYS A 16 1.61 -9.64 3.48
C LYS A 16 1.50 -10.19 4.91
N LEU A 17 0.69 -9.54 5.75
CA LEU A 17 0.46 -9.93 7.14
C LEU A 17 -0.63 -11.00 7.28
N GLY A 18 -1.37 -11.33 6.20
CA GLY A 18 -2.46 -12.29 6.23
C GLY A 18 -3.68 -11.83 7.03
N ILE A 19 -3.81 -10.52 7.27
CA ILE A 19 -4.89 -9.94 8.07
C ILE A 19 -6.20 -9.95 7.26
N LYS A 20 -7.24 -10.54 7.82
CA LYS A 20 -8.59 -10.60 7.23
C LYS A 20 -9.64 -9.77 7.98
N ASP A 21 -9.23 -9.05 9.03
CA ASP A 21 -10.06 -8.11 9.75
C ASP A 21 -9.70 -6.68 9.32
N GLN A 22 -10.70 -5.92 8.88
CA GLN A 22 -10.47 -4.58 8.33
C GLN A 22 -9.87 -3.64 9.38
N ASN A 23 -10.40 -3.62 10.61
CA ASN A 23 -9.91 -2.71 11.65
C ASN A 23 -8.46 -3.03 12.05
N LEU A 24 -8.10 -4.31 12.07
CA LEU A 24 -6.73 -4.73 12.33
C LEU A 24 -5.81 -4.33 11.17
N LEU A 25 -6.28 -4.43 9.92
CA LEU A 25 -5.51 -4.00 8.76
C LEU A 25 -5.30 -2.48 8.78
N ASP A 26 -6.33 -1.68 9.08
CA ASP A 26 -6.23 -0.23 9.21
C ASP A 26 -5.23 0.19 10.30
N SER A 27 -5.25 -0.51 11.44
CA SER A 27 -4.32 -0.25 12.54
C SER A 27 -2.88 -0.57 12.14
N ALA A 28 -2.66 -1.74 11.54
CA ALA A 28 -1.35 -2.12 11.01
C ALA A 28 -0.90 -1.11 9.94
N GLU A 29 -1.76 -0.77 8.99
CA GLU A 29 -1.44 0.19 7.94
C GLU A 29 -0.96 1.52 8.51
N ALA A 30 -1.68 2.09 9.48
CA ALA A 30 -1.27 3.31 10.14
C ALA A 30 0.13 3.21 10.78
N ASP A 31 0.42 2.13 11.49
CA ASP A 31 1.73 1.93 12.14
C ASP A 31 2.88 1.85 11.14
N TYR A 32 2.73 1.03 10.09
CA TYR A 32 3.75 0.88 9.05
C TYR A 32 3.93 2.17 8.23
N VAL A 33 2.83 2.83 7.84
CA VAL A 33 2.88 4.09 7.10
C VAL A 33 3.57 5.19 7.92
N VAL A 34 3.25 5.33 9.21
CA VAL A 34 3.91 6.31 10.08
C VAL A 34 5.40 6.05 10.18
N PHE A 35 5.82 4.78 10.28
CA PHE A 35 7.23 4.41 10.30
C PHE A 35 7.92 4.83 9.00
N ARG A 36 7.38 4.45 7.83
CA ARG A 36 7.95 4.79 6.52
C ARG A 36 7.95 6.29 6.26
N MET A 37 6.90 7.01 6.64
CA MET A 37 6.84 8.47 6.47
C MET A 37 7.91 9.20 7.29
N LYS A 38 8.25 8.70 8.50
CA LYS A 38 9.38 9.22 9.26
C LYS A 38 10.70 9.01 8.54
N GLU A 39 10.90 7.86 7.91
CA GLU A 39 12.10 7.60 7.11
C GLU A 39 12.17 8.54 5.89
N VAL A 40 11.07 8.76 5.17
CA VAL A 40 11.01 9.70 4.03
C VAL A 40 11.29 11.14 4.47
N ALA A 41 10.82 11.54 5.65
CA ALA A 41 11.07 12.87 6.19
C ALA A 41 12.56 13.09 6.53
N GLN A 42 13.27 12.04 6.92
CA GLN A 42 14.71 12.07 7.22
C GLN A 42 15.57 11.92 5.96
N ASN A 43 15.21 10.97 5.10
CA ASN A 43 15.86 10.65 3.84
C ASN A 43 14.90 10.97 2.71
N LYS A 44 15.00 12.19 2.16
CA LYS A 44 14.18 12.60 1.03
C LYS A 44 14.27 11.56 -0.08
N LEU A 45 13.11 11.09 -0.55
CA LEU A 45 13.03 10.29 -1.76
C LEU A 45 13.27 11.21 -2.95
N ASP A 46 14.47 11.15 -3.52
CA ASP A 46 14.83 11.85 -4.75
C ASP A 46 13.89 11.47 -5.90
N GLY A 47 13.46 12.47 -6.66
CA GLY A 47 12.66 12.28 -7.86
C GLY A 47 12.05 13.57 -8.40
N ASP A 48 11.66 13.52 -9.67
CA ASP A 48 11.20 14.68 -10.43
C ASP A 48 9.71 15.01 -10.22
N TYR A 49 9.09 14.51 -9.13
CA TYR A 49 7.65 14.64 -8.83
C TYR A 49 6.74 14.21 -9.99
N HIS A 50 7.23 13.32 -10.84
CA HIS A 50 6.49 12.73 -11.95
C HIS A 50 5.85 11.40 -11.53
N THR A 51 5.09 10.78 -12.44
CA THR A 51 4.35 9.52 -12.19
C THR A 51 5.23 8.41 -11.62
N GLU A 52 6.46 8.27 -12.10
CA GLU A 52 7.42 7.28 -11.58
C GLU A 52 7.83 7.55 -10.13
N HIS A 53 7.98 8.83 -9.75
CA HIS A 53 8.27 9.21 -8.37
C HIS A 53 7.08 8.91 -7.47
N PHE A 54 5.85 9.16 -7.94
CA PHE A 54 4.63 8.80 -7.20
C PHE A 54 4.54 7.29 -6.94
N PHE A 55 4.83 6.46 -7.95
CA PHE A 55 4.88 5.01 -7.78
C PHE A 55 5.97 4.56 -6.81
N LYS A 56 7.16 5.17 -6.86
CA LYS A 56 8.23 4.89 -5.89
C LYS A 56 7.85 5.28 -4.46
N VAL A 57 7.18 6.42 -4.27
CA VAL A 57 6.68 6.82 -2.95
C VAL A 57 5.62 5.82 -2.46
N HIS A 58 4.68 5.42 -3.33
CA HIS A 58 3.68 4.41 -2.99
C HIS A 58 4.33 3.06 -2.66
N GLU A 59 5.32 2.62 -3.41
CA GLU A 59 6.10 1.42 -3.10
C GLU A 59 6.72 1.57 -1.71
N TYR A 60 7.46 2.66 -1.48
CA TYR A 60 8.20 2.85 -0.24
C TYR A 60 7.32 2.88 1.00
N VAL A 61 6.14 3.50 0.91
CA VAL A 61 5.19 3.61 2.04
C VAL A 61 4.48 2.29 2.32
N PHE A 62 4.15 1.51 1.29
CA PHE A 62 3.29 0.33 1.42
C PHE A 62 3.99 -1.01 1.18
N GLN A 63 5.29 -1.03 0.90
CA GLN A 63 6.09 -2.22 0.57
C GLN A 63 5.96 -3.34 1.60
N ASP A 64 5.76 -3.03 2.87
CA ASP A 64 5.67 -4.05 3.94
C ASP A 64 4.27 -4.66 4.06
N LEU A 65 3.26 -4.02 3.48
CA LEU A 65 1.86 -4.41 3.62
C LEU A 65 1.31 -5.07 2.37
N PHE A 66 1.64 -4.55 1.19
CA PHE A 66 1.03 -4.97 -0.07
C PHE A 66 2.08 -5.43 -1.08
N GLU A 67 1.86 -6.57 -1.72
CA GLU A 67 2.76 -7.05 -2.79
C GLU A 67 2.74 -6.17 -4.04
N TRP A 68 1.61 -5.49 -4.26
CA TRP A 68 1.40 -4.60 -5.39
C TRP A 68 1.78 -3.14 -5.07
N ALA A 69 2.45 -2.87 -3.95
CA ALA A 69 2.88 -1.52 -3.61
C ALA A 69 3.73 -0.92 -4.76
N GLY A 70 3.37 0.28 -5.23
CA GLY A 70 4.04 0.93 -6.36
C GLY A 70 3.54 0.51 -7.74
N GLN A 71 2.64 -0.48 -7.82
CA GLN A 71 2.06 -0.91 -9.09
C GLN A 71 0.74 -0.19 -9.37
N PRO A 72 0.47 0.23 -10.63
CA PRO A 72 -0.82 0.75 -11.01
C PRO A 72 -1.90 -0.35 -10.90
N ARG A 73 -3.13 0.06 -10.63
CA ARG A 73 -4.26 -0.86 -10.61
C ARG A 73 -4.58 -1.38 -12.01
N ASN A 74 -4.87 -2.67 -12.10
CA ASN A 74 -5.28 -3.33 -13.36
C ASN A 74 -6.80 -3.32 -13.59
N ILE A 75 -7.56 -2.70 -12.68
CA ILE A 75 -9.02 -2.60 -12.76
C ILE A 75 -9.48 -1.15 -12.54
N SER A 76 -10.57 -0.78 -13.21
CA SER A 76 -11.22 0.51 -13.02
C SER A 76 -12.05 0.52 -11.74
N ILE A 77 -11.91 1.58 -10.95
CA ILE A 77 -12.82 1.94 -9.85
C ILE A 77 -14.02 2.67 -10.47
N TYR A 78 -15.22 2.13 -10.29
CA TYR A 78 -16.50 2.68 -10.77
C TYR A 78 -17.35 3.17 -9.61
#